data_AF-A0A960SSL2-F1
#
_entry.id   AF-A0A960SSL2-F1
#
_cell.length_a   1.000
_cell.length_b   1.000
_cell.length_c   1.000
_cell.angle_alpha   90.00
_cell.angle_beta   90.00
_cell.angle_gamma   90.00
#
_symmetry.space_group_name_H-M   'P 1'
#
loop_
_entity.id
_entity.type
_entity.pdbx_description
1 polymer ?
#
loop_
_entity_poly.entity_id
_entity_poly.type
_entity_poly.pdbx_seq_one_letter_code
_entity_poly.pdbx_strand_id
1 'polypeptide(L)'
;HSHGAVLTETFHRLADVFWPGPLTMVLRHESQGDMAYRIPDHAVARQLIEASGEPLLVTSANLSGQPDSGEAWEAARSLGGSVAMVLDAGPCRHMVPSTVVSLLEPKLTLLREGAIREAELLAVLR
;
A
#
# COMPACT_ATOMS: atom_id res chain seq x y z
N HIS A 1 -0.84 -16.08 -3.46
CA HIS A 1 0.31 -16.15 -4.39
C HIS A 1 1.28 -15.03 -4.05
N SER A 2 2.60 -15.22 -4.23
CA SER A 2 3.60 -14.18 -3.92
C SER A 2 3.69 -13.08 -4.98
N HIS A 3 3.10 -13.29 -6.17
CA HIS A 3 3.14 -12.35 -7.29
C HIS A 3 4.57 -11.87 -7.62
N GLY A 4 5.53 -12.81 -7.62
CA GLY A 4 6.93 -12.53 -7.93
C GLY A 4 7.74 -11.94 -6.78
N ALA A 5 7.14 -11.69 -5.61
CA ALA A 5 7.86 -11.24 -4.43
C ALA A 5 8.63 -12.37 -3.74
N VAL A 6 9.86 -12.09 -3.33
CA VAL A 6 10.63 -12.94 -2.43
C VAL A 6 10.16 -12.70 -1.00
N LEU A 7 9.52 -13.71 -0.40
CA LEU A 7 8.92 -13.62 0.93
C LEU A 7 9.88 -14.13 2.00
N THR A 8 10.05 -13.36 3.06
CA THR A 8 10.90 -13.69 4.21
C THR A 8 10.06 -14.02 5.45
N GLU A 9 10.67 -14.58 6.49
CA GLU A 9 10.00 -14.78 7.78
C GLU A 9 9.50 -13.45 8.37
N THR A 10 10.32 -12.41 8.28
CA THR A 10 9.95 -11.04 8.67
C THR A 10 8.71 -10.55 7.92
N PHE A 11 8.60 -10.84 6.62
CA PHE A 11 7.41 -10.52 5.84
C PHE A 11 6.16 -11.20 6.42
N HIS A 12 6.22 -12.50 6.68
CA HIS A 12 5.06 -13.25 7.18
C HIS A 12 4.58 -12.72 8.53
N ARG A 13 5.51 -12.53 9.48
CA ARG A 13 5.18 -12.00 10.82
C ARG A 13 4.49 -10.63 10.76
N LEU A 14 4.93 -9.74 9.87
CA LEU A 14 4.33 -8.43 9.72
C LEU A 14 3.00 -8.48 8.95
N ALA A 15 2.93 -9.28 7.89
CA ALA A 15 1.72 -9.45 7.09
C ALA A 15 0.57 -10.00 7.96
N ASP A 16 0.83 -11.02 8.77
CA ASP A 16 -0.18 -11.67 9.61
C ASP A 16 -0.82 -10.73 10.64
N VAL A 17 -0.11 -9.67 11.03
CA VAL A 17 -0.57 -8.69 12.04
C VAL A 17 -1.17 -7.45 11.38
N PHE A 18 -0.54 -6.94 10.32
CA PHE A 18 -0.85 -5.61 9.79
C PHE A 18 -1.57 -5.63 8.44
N TRP A 19 -1.75 -6.79 7.81
CA TRP A 19 -2.53 -6.95 6.58
C TRP A 19 -3.81 -7.76 6.79
N PRO A 20 -4.96 -7.34 6.19
CA PRO A 20 -5.18 -6.09 5.46
C PRO A 20 -5.00 -4.84 6.35
N GLY A 21 -4.40 -3.78 5.82
CA GLY A 21 -4.16 -2.59 6.64
C GLY A 21 -3.23 -1.54 6.03
N PRO A 22 -2.71 -0.63 6.86
CA PRO A 22 -1.92 0.51 6.43
C PRO A 22 -0.40 0.23 6.43
N LEU A 23 0.03 -1.03 6.27
CA LEU A 23 1.44 -1.37 6.07
C LEU A 23 1.76 -1.54 4.58
N THR A 24 2.87 -0.97 4.13
CA THR A 24 3.44 -1.18 2.80
C THR A 24 4.83 -1.77 2.95
N MET A 25 5.12 -2.88 2.28
CA MET A 25 6.40 -3.58 2.37
C MET A 25 7.11 -3.57 1.01
N VAL A 26 8.33 -3.04 0.98
CA VAL A 26 9.22 -3.10 -0.19
C VAL A 26 9.97 -4.43 -0.15
N LEU A 27 9.77 -5.23 -1.19
CA LEU A 27 10.30 -6.58 -1.35
C LEU A 27 11.05 -6.68 -2.67
N ARG A 28 12.01 -7.60 -2.74
CA ARG A 28 12.65 -7.97 -4.01
C ARG A 28 11.62 -8.70 -4.87
N HIS A 29 11.41 -8.23 -6.09
CA HIS A 29 10.69 -8.96 -7.13
C HIS A 29 11.68 -9.73 -8.01
N GLU A 30 11.31 -10.94 -8.42
CA GLU A 30 12.14 -11.86 -9.22
C GLU A 30 12.64 -11.27 -10.56
N SER A 31 11.80 -10.51 -11.27
CA SER A 31 12.13 -9.93 -12.58
C SER A 31 11.98 -8.40 -12.70
N GLN A 32 11.29 -7.74 -11.76
CA GLN A 32 10.92 -6.32 -11.88
C GLN A 32 11.71 -5.39 -10.95
N GLY A 33 12.74 -5.90 -10.26
CA GLY A 33 13.50 -5.12 -9.28
C GLY A 33 12.78 -5.02 -7.93
N ASP A 34 13.00 -3.95 -7.18
CA ASP A 34 12.37 -3.78 -5.87
C ASP A 34 10.98 -3.17 -6.01
N MET A 35 9.98 -3.78 -5.36
CA MET A 35 8.57 -3.40 -5.50
C MET A 35 7.88 -3.25 -4.15
N ALA A 36 6.94 -2.31 -4.06
CA ALA A 36 6.14 -2.06 -2.87
C ALA A 36 4.80 -2.80 -2.95
N TYR A 37 4.49 -3.57 -1.90
CA TYR A 37 3.27 -4.36 -1.79
C TYR A 37 2.42 -3.88 -0.62
N ARG A 38 1.10 -3.96 -0.76
CA ARG A 38 0.11 -3.67 0.28
C ARG A 38 -1.18 -4.42 0.01
N ILE A 39 -1.80 -4.93 1.07
CA ILE A 39 -3.22 -5.34 1.06
C ILE A 39 -4.02 -4.27 1.81
N PRO A 40 -4.81 -3.42 1.13
CA PRO A 40 -5.52 -2.32 1.78
C PRO A 40 -6.70 -2.84 2.61
N ASP A 41 -6.89 -2.30 3.81
CA ASP A 41 -8.11 -2.50 4.59
C ASP A 41 -9.24 -1.57 4.12
N HIS A 42 -9.67 -1.77 2.88
CA HIS A 42 -10.82 -1.06 2.31
C HIS A 42 -11.62 -2.02 1.43
N ALA A 43 -12.88 -2.28 1.81
CA ALA A 43 -13.70 -3.32 1.18
C ALA A 43 -13.82 -3.15 -0.35
N VAL A 44 -14.08 -1.93 -0.82
CA VAL A 44 -14.20 -1.64 -2.26
C VAL A 44 -12.85 -1.81 -2.98
N ALA A 45 -11.73 -1.46 -2.32
CA ALA A 45 -10.42 -1.61 -2.94
C ALA A 45 -10.05 -3.10 -3.09
N ARG A 46 -10.35 -3.92 -2.07
CA ARG A 46 -10.13 -5.36 -2.13
C ARG A 46 -11.03 -6.03 -3.18
N GLN A 47 -12.30 -5.66 -3.27
CA GLN A 47 -13.20 -6.16 -4.32
C GLN A 47 -12.72 -5.78 -5.72
N LEU A 48 -12.19 -4.57 -5.90
CA LEU A 48 -11.61 -4.15 -7.18
C LEU A 48 -10.38 -4.99 -7.55
N ILE A 49 -9.47 -5.23 -6.60
CA ILE A 49 -8.28 -6.08 -6.79
C ILE A 49 -8.68 -7.53 -7.08
N GLU A 50 -9.69 -8.06 -6.40
CA GLU A 50 -10.21 -9.39 -6.65
C GLU A 50 -10.85 -9.48 -8.05
N ALA A 51 -11.63 -8.48 -8.44
CA ALA A 51 -12.27 -8.41 -9.75
C ALA A 51 -11.28 -8.21 -10.91
N SER A 52 -10.11 -7.59 -10.67
CA SER A 52 -9.07 -7.46 -11.70
C SER A 52 -8.33 -8.77 -11.97
N GLY A 53 -8.40 -9.76 -11.06
CA GLY A 53 -7.74 -11.07 -11.21
C GLY A 53 -6.21 -11.04 -11.06
N GLU A 54 -5.60 -9.86 -11.04
CA GLU A 54 -4.16 -9.63 -10.90
C GLU A 54 -3.89 -8.44 -9.95
N PRO A 55 -2.67 -8.34 -9.37
CA PRO A 55 -2.27 -7.18 -8.57
C PRO A 55 -2.40 -5.88 -9.35
N LEU A 56 -2.93 -4.85 -8.69
CA LEU A 56 -3.00 -3.52 -9.28
C LEU A 56 -1.72 -2.75 -9.00
N LEU A 57 -0.96 -2.45 -10.06
CA LEU A 57 0.13 -1.49 -9.99
C LEU A 57 -0.46 -0.08 -9.92
N VAL A 58 -0.37 0.54 -8.74
CA VAL A 58 -0.99 1.83 -8.46
C VAL A 58 0.01 2.83 -7.89
N THR A 59 -0.19 4.09 -8.23
CA THR A 59 0.39 5.24 -7.53
C THR A 59 -0.72 5.98 -6.78
N SER A 60 -0.35 6.97 -5.97
CA SER A 60 -1.35 7.85 -5.33
C SER A 60 -2.21 8.55 -6.39
N ALA A 61 -3.49 8.76 -6.09
CA ALA A 61 -4.50 9.27 -7.01
C ALA A 61 -4.52 10.81 -7.07
N ASN A 62 -3.36 11.41 -7.32
CA ASN A 62 -3.11 12.85 -7.37
C ASN A 62 -2.04 13.16 -8.41
N LEU A 63 -2.06 14.38 -8.95
CA LEU A 63 -0.93 14.87 -9.73
C LEU A 63 0.33 14.92 -8.84
N SER A 64 1.47 14.55 -9.40
CA SER A 64 2.75 14.56 -8.69
C SER A 64 3.00 15.91 -8.01
N GLY A 65 3.22 15.89 -6.69
CA GLY A 65 3.44 17.08 -5.87
C GLY A 65 2.19 17.76 -5.31
N GLN A 66 0.98 17.27 -5.65
CA GLN A 66 -0.27 17.70 -5.03
C GLN A 66 -0.55 16.91 -3.75
N PRO A 67 -1.34 17.45 -2.79
CA PRO A 67 -1.78 16.68 -1.63
C PRO A 67 -2.67 15.49 -2.02
N ASP A 68 -2.68 14.47 -1.16
CA ASP A 68 -3.56 13.31 -1.32
C ASP A 68 -5.03 13.74 -1.28
N SER A 69 -5.84 13.13 -2.14
CA SER A 69 -7.30 13.37 -2.18
C SER A 69 -8.00 12.50 -1.15
N GLY A 70 -8.82 13.12 -0.30
CA GLY A 70 -9.65 12.42 0.69
C GLY A 70 -11.01 12.02 0.13
N GLU A 71 -11.44 12.66 -0.95
CA GLU A 71 -12.74 12.43 -1.59
C GLU A 71 -12.60 12.20 -3.09
N ALA A 72 -13.53 11.43 -3.67
CA ALA A 72 -13.50 11.06 -5.08
C ALA A 72 -13.59 12.27 -6.03
N TRP A 73 -14.35 13.31 -5.67
CA TRP A 73 -14.46 14.51 -6.49
C TRP A 73 -13.17 15.34 -6.49
N GLU A 74 -12.38 15.32 -5.40
CA GLU A 74 -11.08 15.98 -5.34
C GLU A 74 -10.11 15.29 -6.30
N ALA A 75 -10.09 13.96 -6.28
CA ALA A 75 -9.29 13.15 -7.18
C ALA A 75 -9.71 13.36 -8.64
N ALA A 76 -11.02 13.35 -8.93
CA ALA A 76 -11.57 13.59 -10.26
C ALA A 76 -11.19 14.98 -10.79
N ARG A 77 -11.22 16.01 -9.94
CA ARG A 77 -10.80 17.37 -10.29
C ARG A 77 -9.30 17.46 -10.53
N SER A 78 -8.49 16.79 -9.70
CA SER A 78 -7.03 16.79 -9.77
C SER A 78 -6.53 16.07 -11.03
N LEU A 79 -7.06 14.87 -11.29
CA LEU A 79 -6.67 14.03 -12.43
C LEU A 79 -7.36 14.46 -13.73
N GLY A 80 -8.53 15.11 -13.65
CA GLY A 80 -9.28 15.58 -14.80
C GLY A 80 -9.52 14.47 -15.83
N GLY A 81 -9.30 14.77 -17.12
CA GLY A 81 -9.45 13.82 -18.21
C GLY A 81 -8.33 12.79 -18.36
N SER A 82 -7.36 12.72 -17.43
CA SER A 82 -6.27 11.72 -17.49
C SER A 82 -6.70 10.32 -17.06
N VAL A 83 -7.87 10.19 -16.45
CA VAL A 83 -8.44 8.91 -16.01
C VAL A 83 -9.72 8.59 -16.78
N ALA A 84 -9.87 7.32 -17.17
CA ALA A 84 -11.07 6.85 -17.87
C ALA A 84 -12.27 6.67 -16.92
N MET A 85 -12.01 6.49 -15.63
CA MET A 85 -13.03 6.21 -14.61
C MET A 85 -12.57 6.69 -13.24
N VAL A 86 -13.55 7.11 -12.43
CA VAL A 86 -13.39 7.35 -10.99
C VAL A 86 -14.41 6.49 -10.26
N LEU A 87 -13.93 5.72 -9.27
CA LEU A 87 -14.79 4.91 -8.41
C LEU A 87 -14.98 5.65 -7.08
N ASP A 88 -16.19 6.14 -6.84
CA ASP A 88 -16.54 6.80 -5.58
C ASP A 88 -17.02 5.77 -4.55
N ALA A 89 -16.26 5.64 -3.46
CA ALA A 89 -16.58 4.77 -2.33
C ALA A 89 -16.80 5.56 -1.03
N GLY A 90 -17.06 6.87 -1.13
CA GLY A 90 -17.14 7.79 -0.01
C GLY A 90 -15.76 8.32 0.44
N PRO A 91 -15.74 9.17 1.48
CA PRO A 91 -14.52 9.79 1.98
C PRO A 91 -13.57 8.79 2.65
N CYS A 92 -12.27 9.01 2.50
CA CYS A 92 -11.23 8.29 3.21
C CYS A 92 -11.45 8.40 4.72
N ARG A 93 -11.51 7.25 5.41
CA ARG A 93 -11.73 7.21 6.88
C ARG A 93 -10.59 7.89 7.65
N HIS A 94 -9.36 7.75 7.15
CA HIS A 94 -8.16 8.31 7.75
C HIS A 94 -7.27 8.88 6.64
N MET A 95 -6.75 10.08 6.87
CA MET A 95 -5.79 10.73 5.96
C MET A 95 -4.33 10.42 6.32
N VAL A 96 -4.11 9.57 7.33
CA VAL A 96 -2.76 9.15 7.69
C VAL A 96 -2.27 8.14 6.65
N PRO A 97 -1.15 8.39 5.97
CA PRO A 97 -0.65 7.49 4.95
C PRO A 97 -0.17 6.17 5.55
N SER A 98 0.02 5.17 4.69
CA SER A 98 0.59 3.89 5.11
C SER A 98 2.02 4.05 5.64
N THR A 99 2.37 3.24 6.63
CA THR A 99 3.76 3.02 7.02
C THR A 99 4.46 2.22 5.94
N VAL A 100 5.67 2.62 5.55
CA VAL A 100 6.45 1.98 4.49
C VAL A 100 7.75 1.45 5.09
N VAL A 101 7.98 0.15 4.91
CA VAL A 101 9.20 -0.54 5.37
C VAL A 101 9.87 -1.25 4.20
N SER A 102 11.19 -1.35 4.24
CA SER A 102 11.98 -2.18 3.34
C SER A 102 12.41 -3.46 4.06
N LEU A 103 12.18 -4.59 3.38
CA LEU A 103 12.65 -5.92 3.78
C LEU A 103 13.71 -6.46 2.79
N LEU A 104 14.38 -5.57 2.06
CA LEU A 104 15.45 -5.93 1.11
C LEU A 104 16.72 -6.40 1.81
N GLU A 105 16.95 -5.89 3.02
CA GLU A 105 18.09 -6.22 3.87
C GLU A 105 17.66 -7.15 5.02
N PRO A 106 18.60 -7.84 5.69
CA PRO A 106 18.28 -8.74 6.81
C PRO A 106 17.53 -8.06 7.97
N LYS A 107 17.73 -6.75 8.14
CA LYS A 107 17.02 -5.93 9.12
C LYS A 107 15.97 -5.08 8.43
N LEU A 108 14.78 -5.03 9.03
CA LEU A 108 13.73 -4.09 8.63
C LEU A 108 14.29 -2.66 8.66
N THR A 109 14.04 -1.92 7.58
CA THR A 109 14.34 -0.49 7.50
C THR A 109 13.04 0.28 7.36
N LEU A 110 12.77 1.22 8.27
CA LEU A 110 11.64 2.12 8.16
C LEU A 110 11.95 3.21 7.11
N LEU A 111 11.18 3.23 6.02
CA LEU A 111 11.32 4.23 4.96
C LEU A 111 10.43 5.44 5.19
N ARG A 112 9.23 5.20 5.74
CA ARG A 112 8.29 6.25 6.12
C ARG A 112 7.43 5.75 7.27
N GLU A 113 7.39 6.50 8.38
CA GLU A 113 6.39 6.29 9.42
C GLU A 113 5.03 6.83 8.96
N GLY A 114 3.98 6.05 9.16
CA GLY A 114 2.60 6.37 8.81
C GLY A 114 1.66 5.97 9.94
N ALA A 115 0.57 5.28 9.62
CA ALA A 115 -0.44 4.87 10.62
C ALA A 115 0.05 3.84 11.65
N ILE A 116 1.15 3.12 11.37
CA ILE A 116 1.79 2.15 12.29
C ILE A 116 3.14 2.74 12.72
N ARG A 117 3.38 2.84 14.04
CA ARG A 117 4.65 3.36 14.57
C ARG A 117 5.76 2.33 14.49
N GLU A 118 7.00 2.78 14.42
CA GLU A 118 8.17 1.89 14.41
C GLU A 118 8.18 0.90 15.58
N ALA A 119 7.82 1.38 16.78
CA ALA A 119 7.80 0.56 17.99
C ALA A 119 6.83 -0.64 17.88
N GLU A 120 5.70 -0.48 17.18
CA GLU A 120 4.72 -1.54 16.96
C GLU A 120 5.27 -2.60 16.00
N LEU A 121 5.96 -2.18 14.94
CA LEU A 121 6.65 -3.09 14.01
C LEU A 121 7.73 -3.90 14.75
N LEU A 122 8.56 -3.23 15.54
CA LEU A 122 9.63 -3.90 16.28
C LEU A 122 9.09 -4.85 17.35
N ALA A 123 7.94 -4.54 17.96
CA ALA A 123 7.30 -5.44 18.92
C ALA A 123 6.89 -6.77 18.28
N VAL A 124 6.42 -6.74 17.03
CA VAL A 124 6.08 -7.95 16.27
C VAL A 124 7.30 -8.77 15.89
N LEU A 125 8.49 -8.16 15.79
CA LEU A 125 9.73 -8.84 15.38
C LEU A 125 10.59 -9.39 16.53
N ARG A 126 10.20 -9.11 17.77
CA ARG A 126 10.88 -9.62 18.97
C ARG A 126 10.64 -11.11 19.22
#